data_AF-A0A349HNQ7-F1
#
_entry.id   AF-A0A349HNQ7-F1
#
_cell.length_a   1.000
_cell.length_b   1.000
_cell.length_c   1.000
_cell.angle_alpha   90.00
_cell.angle_beta   90.00
_cell.angle_gamma   90.00
#
_symmetry.space_group_name_H-M   'P 1'
#
loop_
_entity.id
_entity.type
_entity.pdbx_description
1 polymer ?
#
loop_
_entity_poly.entity_id
_entity_poly.type
_entity_poly.pdbx_seq_one_letter_code
_entity_poly.pdbx_strand_id
1 'polypeptide(L)' 'MKKNEDQVIASLCFCNNGSINIHRIDEENGQVIFSINNTAPAKRKLYFNSKGVFFNFGSRFYLHEFLRM' A
#
# COMPACT_ATOMS: atom_id res chain seq x y z
N MET A 1 12.35 16.70 12.07
CA MET A 1 12.51 15.30 11.60
C MET A 1 11.68 15.13 10.34
N LYS A 2 12.30 14.99 9.17
CA LYS A 2 11.57 14.56 7.97
C LYS A 2 11.14 13.11 8.23
N LYS A 3 9.82 12.86 8.31
CA LYS A 3 9.27 11.51 8.43
C LYS A 3 9.79 10.68 7.26
N ASN A 4 10.24 9.46 7.52
CA ASN A 4 10.67 8.45 6.54
C ASN A 4 9.53 8.11 5.55
N GLU A 5 9.14 9.02 4.68
CA GLU A 5 8.14 8.75 3.64
C GLU A 5 8.70 7.89 2.50
N ASP A 6 10.02 7.62 2.51
CA ASP A 6 10.71 6.78 1.52
C ASP A 6 10.95 5.33 1.98
N GLN A 7 10.64 4.98 3.23
CA GLN A 7 10.88 3.62 3.71
C GLN A 7 9.72 2.69 3.33
N VAL A 8 9.98 1.78 2.39
CA VAL A 8 9.04 0.71 2.02
C VAL A 8 8.94 -0.30 3.16
N ILE A 9 7.74 -0.49 3.70
CA ILE A 9 7.44 -1.46 4.77
C ILE A 9 6.91 -2.80 4.24
N ALA A 10 6.33 -2.80 3.04
CA ALA A 10 5.85 -4.00 2.38
C ALA A 10 5.77 -3.78 0.86
N SER A 11 5.91 -4.84 0.07
CA SER A 11 5.86 -4.74 -1.40
C SER A 11 5.19 -5.96 -2.02
N LEU A 12 4.43 -5.73 -3.09
CA LEU A 12 3.81 -6.76 -3.90
C LEU A 12 4.25 -6.59 -5.36
N CYS A 13 4.89 -7.62 -5.91
CA CYS A 13 5.31 -7.63 -7.32
C CYS A 13 4.15 -8.04 -8.24
N PHE A 14 3.89 -7.22 -9.26
CA PHE A 14 3.04 -7.55 -10.41
C PHE A 14 3.93 -8.13 -11.49
N CYS A 15 3.84 -9.45 -11.69
CA CYS A 15 4.45 -10.25 -12.76
C CYS A 15 5.31 -9.43 -13.74
N ASN A 16 6.61 -9.36 -13.47
CA ASN A 16 7.69 -8.77 -14.27
C ASN A 16 7.60 -7.29 -14.70
N ASN A 17 6.49 -6.58 -14.45
CA ASN A 17 6.28 -5.21 -14.94
C ASN A 17 6.29 -4.13 -13.84
N GLY A 18 6.23 -4.52 -12.56
CA GLY A 18 6.43 -3.55 -11.48
C GLY A 18 6.07 -4.07 -10.10
N SER A 19 6.20 -3.20 -9.10
CA SER A 19 5.80 -3.47 -7.72
C SER A 19 4.90 -2.34 -7.19
N ILE A 20 3.94 -2.71 -6.33
CA ILE A 20 3.31 -1.74 -5.43
C ILE A 20 4.05 -1.81 -4.10
N ASN A 21 4.53 -0.65 -3.65
CA ASN A 21 5.31 -0.49 -2.43
C ASN A 21 4.48 0.28 -1.41
N ILE A 22 4.21 -0.30 -0.25
CA ILE A 22 3.57 0.38 0.88
C ILE A 22 4.65 1.07 1.70
N HIS A 23 4.46 2.35 1.97
CA HIS A 23 5.35 3.17 2.82
C HIS A 23 4.78 3.33 4.22
N ARG A 24 3.45 3.47 4.33
CA ARG A 24 2.77 3.66 5.61
C ARG A 24 1.32 3.26 5.53
N ILE A 25 0.82 2.67 6.61
CA ILE A 25 -0.61 2.47 6.86
C ILE A 25 -0.98 3.48 7.96
N ASP A 26 -1.89 4.40 7.66
CA ASP A 26 -2.38 5.43 8.55
C ASP A 26 -3.79 5.04 9.00
N GLU A 27 -3.86 4.22 10.06
CA GLU A 27 -5.11 3.66 10.56
C GLU A 27 -6.04 4.73 11.14
N GLU A 28 -5.48 5.76 11.78
CA GLU A 28 -6.23 6.90 12.34
C GLU A 28 -7.03 7.63 11.26
N ASN A 29 -6.43 7.80 10.07
CA ASN A 29 -7.07 8.48 8.95
C ASN A 29 -7.73 7.50 7.95
N GLY A 30 -7.62 6.19 8.18
CA GLY A 30 -8.10 5.15 7.27
C GLY A 30 -7.47 5.26 5.88
N GLN A 31 -6.16 5.48 5.81
CA GLN A 31 -5.42 5.69 4.56
C GLN A 31 -4.19 4.79 4.45
N VAL A 32 -3.79 4.50 3.22
CA VAL A 32 -2.50 3.88 2.90
C VAL A 32 -1.70 4.82 2.01
N ILE A 33 -0.40 4.90 2.29
CA ILE A 33 0.58 5.60 1.48
C ILE A 33 1.36 4.54 0.71
N PHE A 34 1.26 4.57 -0.61
CA PHE A 34 1.88 3.58 -1.48
C PHE A 34 2.51 4.24 -2.72
N SER A 35 3.49 3.60 -3.35
CA SER A 35 4.01 3.97 -4.67
C SER A 35 3.98 2.77 -5.61
N ILE A 36 4.17 3.02 -6.90
CA ILE A 36 4.35 1.99 -7.92
C ILE A 36 5.75 2.14 -8.47
N ASN A 37 6.56 1.09 -8.42
CA ASN A 37 7.97 1.19 -8.78
C ASN A 37 8.63 2.38 -8.06
N ASN A 38 9.18 3.32 -8.83
CA ASN A 38 9.86 4.52 -8.35
C ASN A 38 9.00 5.79 -8.49
N THR A 39 7.67 5.67 -8.60
CA THR A 39 6.80 6.86 -8.63
C THR A 39 6.72 7.52 -7.26
N ALA A 40 6.32 8.78 -7.23
CA ALA A 40 6.02 9.48 -5.98
C ALA A 40 4.93 8.73 -5.17
N PRO A 41 5.05 8.66 -3.83
CA PRO A 41 4.02 8.07 -2.98
C PRO A 41 2.68 8.80 -3.09
N ALA A 42 1.59 8.04 -3.07
CA ALA A 42 0.23 8.53 -3.14
C ALA A 42 -0.60 7.99 -1.97
N LYS A 43 -1.57 8.80 -1.52
CA LYS A 43 -2.52 8.43 -0.46
C LYS A 43 -3.77 7.83 -1.07
N ARG A 44 -4.24 6.70 -0.52
CA ARG A 44 -5.54 6.10 -0.87
C ARG A 44 -6.33 5.73 0.37
N LYS A 45 -7.65 5.83 0.26
CA LYS A 45 -8.57 5.40 1.31
C LYS A 45 -8.53 3.88 1.46
N LEU A 46 -8.48 3.42 2.70
CA LEU A 46 -8.68 2.03 3.08
C LEU A 46 -10.18 1.73 3.19
N TYR A 47 -10.54 0.52 2.78
CA TYR A 47 -11.86 -0.04 2.86
C TYR A 47 -11.79 -1.38 3.58
N PHE A 48 -12.90 -1.81 4.17
CA PHE A 48 -12.99 -3.07 4.89
C PHE A 48 -14.17 -3.89 4.37
N ASN A 49 -13.99 -5.21 4.30
CA ASN A 49 -15.06 -6.18 4.11
C ASN A 49 -14.73 -7.48 4.85
N SER A 50 -15.55 -8.52 4.69
CA SER A 50 -15.35 -9.81 5.34
C SER A 50 -14.04 -10.53 4.99
N LYS A 51 -13.34 -10.13 3.91
CA LYS A 51 -12.03 -10.67 3.54
C LYS A 51 -10.85 -9.88 4.12
N GLY A 52 -11.12 -8.74 4.75
CA GLY A 52 -10.12 -7.89 5.39
C GLY A 52 -10.03 -6.47 4.81
N VAL A 53 -8.93 -5.80 5.12
CA VAL A 53 -8.65 -4.41 4.75
C VAL A 53 -8.03 -4.35 3.35
N PHE A 54 -8.51 -3.43 2.51
CA PHE A 54 -8.04 -3.27 1.14
C PHE A 54 -8.04 -1.80 0.69
N PHE A 55 -7.32 -1.52 -0.39
CA PHE A 55 -7.40 -0.26 -1.13
C PHE A 55 -7.63 -0.53 -2.62
N ASN A 56 -8.15 0.48 -3.32
CA ASN A 56 -8.39 0.39 -4.76
C ASN A 56 -7.36 1.22 -5.53
N PHE A 57 -6.71 0.60 -6.51
CA PHE A 57 -5.83 1.26 -7.47
C PHE A 57 -5.86 0.51 -8.82
N GLY A 58 -6.82 0.84 -9.69
CA GLY A 58 -7.10 0.07 -10.93
C GLY A 58 -7.71 -1.32 -10.69
N SER A 59 -7.27 -2.00 -9.62
CA SER A 59 -7.82 -3.22 -9.04
C SER A 59 -7.89 -3.11 -7.52
N ARG A 60 -8.45 -4.14 -6.87
CA ARG A 60 -8.52 -4.27 -5.42
C ARG A 60 -7.27 -4.95 -4.89
N PHE A 61 -6.63 -4.33 -3.89
CA PHE A 61 -5.44 -4.87 -3.23
C PHE A 61 -5.67 -5.01 -1.74
N TYR A 62 -5.56 -6.23 -1.22
CA TYR A 62 -5.72 -6.52 0.19
C TYR A 62 -4.39 -6.36 0.92
N LEU A 63 -4.40 -5.70 2.08
CA LEU A 63 -3.16 -5.44 2.83
C LEU A 63 -2.45 -6.73 3.25
N HIS A 64 -3.18 -7.81 3.50
CA HIS A 64 -2.61 -9.12 3.83
C HIS A 64 -1.85 -9.77 2.66
N GLU A 65 -2.04 -9.31 1.42
CA GLU A 65 -1.25 -9.80 0.27
C GLU A 65 0.17 -9.24 0.29
N PHE A 66 0.37 -8.08 0.94
CA PHE A 66 1.67 -7.41 1.09
C PHE A 66 2.42 -7.89 2.33
N LEU A 67 1.66 -8.13 3.41
CA LEU A 67 2.17 -8.56 4.69
C LEU A 67 2.10 -10.08 4.73
N ARG A 68 3.17 -10.77 4.31
CA ARG A 68 3.33 -12.21 4.59
C ARG A 68 3.34 -12.37 6.11
N MET A 69 2.21 -12.77 6.68
CA MET A 69 2.13 -13.34 8.03
C MET A 69 2.19 -14.86 7.92
#